data_AF-A0A7C9E504-F1
#
_entry.id   AF-A0A7C9E504-F1
#
_cell.length_a   1.000
_cell.length_b   1.000
_cell.length_c   1.000
_cell.angle_alpha   90.00
_cell.angle_beta   90.00
_cell.angle_gamma   90.00
#
_symmetry.space_group_name_H-M   'P 1'
#
loop_
_entity.id
_entity.type
_entity.pdbx_description
1 polymer ?
#
loop_
_entity_poly.entity_id
_entity_poly.type
_entity_poly.pdbx_seq_one_letter_code
_entity_poly.pdbx_strand_id
1 'polypeptide(L)'
;MAFRRSFAYKTTLKSLFFGSKITYMSSSSSSCLRILKQAPSTEKLFHKDWLSPIEVVKIFNTAEPNSVLALLNHVSKRKDFKPSEALYTVVITKLGQARNFDAIDDIL
;
A
#
# COMPACT_ATOMS: atom_id res chain seq x y z
N MET A 1 -27.68 15.85 24.63
CA MET A 1 -28.60 16.17 23.51
C MET A 1 -27.78 16.20 22.23
N ALA A 2 -28.19 15.40 21.24
CA ALA A 2 -27.59 15.31 19.92
C ALA A 2 -27.69 16.64 19.14
N PHE A 3 -26.90 16.78 18.07
CA PHE A 3 -27.19 17.44 16.77
C PHE A 3 -25.84 17.83 16.13
N ARG A 4 -25.56 17.77 14.82
CA ARG A 4 -26.02 17.05 13.63
C ARG A 4 -24.90 17.29 12.60
N ARG A 5 -24.66 16.33 11.70
CA ARG A 5 -23.78 16.45 10.52
C ARG A 5 -24.23 17.64 9.63
N SER A 6 -23.29 18.32 8.97
CA SER A 6 -23.48 18.73 7.57
C SER A 6 -22.17 19.08 6.86
N PHE A 7 -22.02 18.50 5.68
CA PHE A 7 -21.05 18.82 4.63
C PHE A 7 -21.25 20.25 4.09
N ALA A 8 -20.17 20.90 3.68
CA ALA A 8 -20.20 22.01 2.74
C ALA A 8 -18.96 21.94 1.83
N TYR A 9 -19.15 21.54 0.58
CA TYR A 9 -18.16 21.68 -0.48
C TYR A 9 -18.29 23.10 -1.06
N LYS A 10 -17.16 23.79 -1.25
CA LYS A 10 -17.09 25.06 -1.99
C LYS A 10 -16.34 24.82 -3.29
N THR A 11 -17.08 24.93 -4.38
CA THR A 11 -16.64 24.91 -5.77
C THR A 11 -16.25 26.32 -6.24
N THR A 12 -15.41 26.34 -7.29
CA THR A 12 -15.29 27.37 -8.34
C THR A 12 -14.09 28.33 -8.27
N LEU A 13 -13.23 28.26 -9.30
CA LEU A 13 -12.65 29.37 -10.09
C LEU A 13 -11.79 28.74 -11.22
N LYS A 14 -12.32 28.51 -12.44
CA LYS A 14 -12.26 29.37 -13.65
C LYS A 14 -10.86 29.94 -13.96
N SER A 15 -10.11 29.32 -14.88
CA SER A 15 -9.89 29.75 -16.28
C SER A 15 -8.50 30.44 -16.45
N LEU A 16 -7.76 30.52 -17.56
CA LEU A 16 -7.94 30.33 -19.01
C LEU A 16 -6.61 29.88 -19.65
N PHE A 17 -6.71 29.16 -20.78
CA PHE A 17 -5.90 29.18 -22.01
C PHE A 17 -4.42 29.62 -22.00
N PHE A 18 -3.55 28.83 -22.63
CA PHE A 18 -2.78 29.24 -23.82
C PHE A 18 -2.28 28.00 -24.59
N GLY A 19 -2.18 28.11 -25.92
CA GLY A 19 -1.91 27.04 -26.90
C GLY A 19 -0.60 26.26 -26.71
N SER A 20 -0.23 25.26 -27.50
CA SER A 20 -0.52 25.03 -28.92
C SER A 20 -0.27 23.56 -29.27
N LYS A 21 -1.12 23.05 -30.15
CA LYS A 21 -0.92 21.95 -31.13
C LYS A 21 0.47 21.30 -31.16
N ILE A 22 0.54 20.01 -30.79
CA ILE A 22 1.51 19.08 -31.38
C ILE A 22 0.78 17.78 -31.74
N THR A 23 0.56 17.60 -33.04
CA THR A 23 0.28 16.30 -33.63
C THR A 23 1.62 15.58 -33.82
N TYR A 24 1.83 14.46 -33.13
CA TYR A 24 2.67 13.37 -33.64
C TYR A 24 1.90 12.06 -33.45
N MET A 25 1.33 11.58 -34.56
CA MET A 25 1.11 10.15 -34.69
C MET A 25 2.47 9.51 -34.98
N SER A 26 2.94 8.68 -34.05
CA SER A 26 3.88 7.60 -34.36
C SER A 26 3.62 6.47 -33.38
N SER A 27 3.03 5.40 -33.90
CA SER A 27 2.97 4.11 -33.26
C SER A 27 4.39 3.65 -32.89
N SER A 28 4.60 3.32 -31.63
CA SER A 28 5.71 2.47 -31.22
C SER A 28 5.21 1.57 -30.11
N SER A 29 4.66 0.42 -30.53
CA SER A 29 4.64 -0.77 -29.71
C SER A 29 6.09 -1.17 -29.42
N SER A 30 6.59 -0.90 -28.23
CA SER A 30 7.60 -1.76 -27.61
C SER A 30 7.43 -1.73 -26.09
N SER A 31 6.66 -2.69 -25.64
CA SER A 31 6.59 -3.15 -24.25
C SER A 31 7.97 -3.65 -23.81
N CYS A 32 8.85 -2.79 -23.27
CA CYS A 32 10.11 -3.24 -22.67
C CYS A 32 10.62 -2.25 -21.61
N LEU A 33 10.74 -2.73 -20.37
CA LEU A 33 11.58 -2.19 -19.28
C LEU A 33 11.03 -1.03 -18.43
N ARG A 34 9.87 -1.22 -17.80
CA ARG A 34 9.67 -0.68 -16.44
C ARG A 34 10.35 -1.60 -15.41
N ILE A 35 11.67 -1.80 -15.54
CA ILE A 35 12.51 -2.23 -14.41
C ILE A 35 12.85 -0.96 -13.61
N LEU A 36 11.81 -0.27 -13.15
CA LEU A 36 11.98 0.72 -12.12
C LEU A 36 12.07 -0.10 -10.85
N LYS A 37 13.26 -0.04 -10.23
CA LYS A 37 13.62 -0.64 -8.95
C LYS A 37 12.68 -0.10 -7.88
N GLN A 38 11.44 -0.55 -7.89
CA GLN A 38 10.38 -0.02 -7.06
C GLN A 38 10.61 -0.61 -5.68
N ALA A 39 11.03 0.25 -4.76
CA ALA A 39 11.09 -0.08 -3.34
C ALA A 39 9.77 -0.77 -2.96
N PRO A 40 9.80 -1.81 -2.12
CA PRO A 40 8.60 -2.49 -1.69
C PRO A 40 7.71 -1.47 -0.95
N SER A 41 6.68 -0.99 -1.65
CA SER A 41 5.68 -0.08 -1.11
C SER A 41 4.54 -0.90 -0.52
N THR A 42 4.01 -0.43 0.60
CA THR A 42 2.85 -1.05 1.27
C THR A 42 1.61 -1.07 0.37
N GLU A 43 1.52 -0.16 -0.61
CA GLU A 43 0.49 -0.12 -1.66
C GLU A 43 0.39 -1.43 -2.46
N LYS A 44 1.50 -2.14 -2.67
CA LYS A 44 1.50 -3.43 -3.37
C LYS A 44 0.65 -4.48 -2.67
N LEU A 45 0.53 -4.43 -1.34
CA LEU A 45 -0.30 -5.37 -0.57
C LEU A 45 -1.81 -5.16 -0.80
N PHE A 46 -2.21 -3.98 -1.28
CA PHE A 46 -3.60 -3.62 -1.58
C PHE A 46 -4.01 -3.92 -3.03
N HIS A 47 -3.06 -4.20 -3.92
CA HIS A 47 -3.37 -4.63 -5.28
C HIS A 47 -3.79 -6.11 -5.32
N LYS A 48 -4.59 -6.47 -6.34
CA LYS A 48 -5.06 -7.85 -6.59
C LYS A 48 -3.97 -8.77 -7.16
N ASP A 49 -2.75 -8.26 -7.30
CA ASP A 49 -1.62 -9.02 -7.81
C ASP A 49 -1.22 -10.10 -6.80
N TRP A 50 -0.92 -11.30 -7.30
CA TRP A 50 -0.37 -12.38 -6.49
C TRP A 50 1.04 -12.00 -6.08
N LEU A 51 1.26 -11.83 -4.78
CA LEU A 51 2.57 -11.54 -4.22
C LEU A 51 3.24 -12.82 -3.78
N SER A 52 4.52 -12.98 -4.13
CA SER A 52 5.32 -14.07 -3.58
C SER A 52 5.51 -13.86 -2.07
N PRO A 53 5.56 -14.93 -1.24
CA PRO A 53 5.84 -14.80 0.19
C PRO A 53 7.08 -13.96 0.50
N ILE A 54 8.09 -14.02 -0.37
CA ILE A 54 9.34 -13.24 -0.24
C ILE A 54 9.07 -11.74 -0.42
N GLU A 55 8.21 -11.37 -1.36
CA GLU A 55 7.85 -9.97 -1.61
C GLU A 55 7.03 -9.41 -0.47
N VAL A 56 6.10 -10.20 0.07
CA VAL A 56 5.34 -9.81 1.26
C VAL A 56 6.30 -9.50 2.41
N VAL A 57 7.23 -10.39 2.74
CA VAL A 57 8.24 -10.15 3.80
C VAL A 57 9.05 -8.86 3.54
N LYS A 58 9.45 -8.60 2.29
CA LYS A 58 10.17 -7.36 1.93
C LYS A 58 9.32 -6.10 2.17
N ILE A 59 8.02 -6.15 1.91
CA ILE A 59 7.11 -5.02 2.15
C ILE A 59 6.92 -4.78 3.65
N PHE A 60 6.78 -5.85 4.45
CA PHE A 60 6.69 -5.70 5.91
C PHE A 60 7.97 -5.16 6.54
N ASN A 61 9.14 -5.46 5.97
CA ASN A 61 10.41 -4.90 6.42
C ASN A 61 10.51 -3.38 6.23
N THR A 62 9.91 -2.84 5.17
CA THR A 62 9.88 -1.38 4.90
C THR A 62 8.63 -0.69 5.44
N ALA A 63 7.67 -1.44 5.97
CA ALA A 63 6.44 -0.89 6.53
C ALA A 63 6.67 -0.16 7.86
N GLU A 64 5.81 0.83 8.09
CA GLU A 64 5.73 1.60 9.32
C GLU A 64 5.31 0.71 10.50
N PRO A 65 6.04 0.71 11.62
CA PRO A 65 5.79 -0.16 12.78
C PRO A 65 4.34 -0.14 13.28
N ASN A 66 3.71 1.03 13.32
CA ASN A 66 2.33 1.21 13.80
C ASN A 66 1.27 0.66 12.83
N SER A 67 1.60 0.55 11.54
CA SER A 67 0.66 0.12 10.48
C SER A 67 0.78 -1.37 10.17
N VAL A 68 1.77 -2.06 10.72
CA VAL A 68 2.06 -3.49 10.45
C VAL A 68 0.88 -4.38 10.79
N LEU A 69 0.17 -4.12 11.89
CA LEU A 69 -1.02 -4.89 12.28
C LEU A 69 -2.14 -4.79 11.24
N ALA A 70 -2.43 -3.57 10.76
CA ALA A 70 -3.46 -3.34 9.76
C ALA A 70 -3.11 -4.02 8.43
N LEU A 71 -1.83 -3.98 8.05
CA LEU A 71 -1.30 -4.67 6.87
C LEU A 71 -1.41 -6.19 7.03
N LEU A 72 -1.04 -6.74 8.19
CA LEU A 72 -1.18 -8.18 8.47
C LEU A 72 -2.64 -8.61 8.36
N ASN A 73 -3.56 -7.85 8.96
CA ASN A 73 -4.99 -8.12 8.90
C ASN A 73 -5.57 -8.05 7.48
N HIS A 74 -5.01 -7.22 6.61
CA HIS A 74 -5.41 -7.16 5.20
C HIS A 74 -4.90 -8.38 4.44
N VAL A 75 -3.63 -8.74 4.66
CA VAL A 75 -2.97 -9.85 3.97
C VAL A 75 -3.52 -11.21 4.42
N SER A 76 -3.85 -11.37 5.71
CA SER A 76 -4.44 -12.61 6.25
C SER A 76 -5.82 -12.95 5.68
N LYS A 77 -6.58 -11.94 5.22
CA LYS A 77 -7.89 -12.12 4.56
C LYS A 77 -7.78 -12.62 3.12
N ARG A 78 -6.59 -12.57 2.53
CA ARG A 78 -6.37 -13.04 1.15
C ARG A 78 -6.36 -14.56 1.12
N LYS A 79 -7.10 -15.16 0.18
CA LYS A 79 -7.18 -16.62 0.03
C LYS A 79 -5.88 -17.25 -0.46
N ASP A 80 -5.08 -16.48 -1.22
CA ASP A 80 -3.81 -16.88 -1.81
C ASP A 80 -2.61 -16.70 -0.87
N PHE A 81 -2.83 -16.11 0.31
CA PHE A 81 -1.77 -15.87 1.27
C PHE A 81 -1.57 -17.09 2.18
N LYS A 82 -0.34 -17.61 2.18
CA LYS A 82 0.10 -18.61 3.16
C LYS A 82 1.06 -17.93 4.14
N PRO A 83 0.71 -17.84 5.43
CA PRO A 83 1.59 -17.24 6.41
C PRO A 83 2.91 -18.00 6.49
N SER A 84 4.03 -17.26 6.57
CA SER A 84 5.37 -17.82 6.71
C SER A 84 5.96 -17.40 8.05
N GLU A 85 6.80 -18.24 8.63
CA GLU A 85 7.50 -17.93 9.88
C GLU A 85 8.31 -16.63 9.77
N ALA A 86 9.04 -16.46 8.65
CA ALA A 86 9.81 -15.25 8.37
C ALA A 86 8.95 -13.97 8.40
N LEU A 87 7.67 -14.06 8.00
CA LEU A 87 6.76 -12.92 8.08
C LEU A 87 6.42 -12.58 9.53
N TYR A 88 6.06 -13.58 10.34
CA TYR A 88 5.75 -13.35 11.77
C TYR A 88 6.94 -12.78 12.53
N THR A 89 8.16 -13.27 12.27
CA THR A 89 9.38 -12.70 12.86
C THR A 89 9.52 -11.22 12.57
N VAL A 90 9.30 -10.80 11.32
CA VAL A 90 9.34 -9.38 10.92
C VAL A 90 8.21 -8.59 11.59
N VAL A 91 7.00 -9.14 11.62
CA VAL A 91 5.84 -8.50 12.26
C VAL A 91 6.09 -8.27 13.75
N ILE A 92 6.50 -9.30 14.49
CA ILE A 92 6.77 -9.21 15.94
C ILE A 92 7.89 -8.19 16.19
N THR A 93 8.97 -8.23 15.38
CA THR A 93 10.06 -7.26 15.49
C THR A 93 9.57 -5.82 15.30
N LYS A 94 8.69 -5.59 14.31
CA LYS A 94 8.12 -4.27 14.05
C LYS A 94 7.16 -3.82 15.15
N LEU A 95 6.33 -4.72 15.68
CA LEU A 95 5.44 -4.41 16.80
C LEU A 95 6.22 -4.09 18.08
N GLY A 96 7.33 -4.80 18.33
CA GLY A 96 8.27 -4.49 19.40
C GLY A 96 8.89 -3.08 19.25
N GLN A 97 9.24 -2.68 18.03
CA GLN A 97 9.69 -1.31 17.74
C GLN A 97 8.60 -0.26 18.01
N ALA A 98 7.33 -0.59 17.73
CA ALA A 98 6.18 0.26 18.04
C ALA A 98 5.78 0.24 19.54
N ARG A 99 6.44 -0.57 20.38
CA ARG A 99 6.05 -0.87 21.77
C ARG A 99 4.61 -1.37 21.90
N ASN A 100 4.09 -2.00 20.86
CA ASN A 100 2.74 -2.56 20.84
C ASN A 100 2.81 -4.05 21.20
N PHE A 101 3.00 -4.34 22.49
CA PHE A 101 3.14 -5.70 23.01
C PHE A 101 1.81 -6.44 23.07
N ASP A 102 0.71 -5.74 23.33
CA ASP A 102 -0.64 -6.32 23.32
C ASP A 102 -0.93 -7.00 21.97
N ALA A 103 -0.52 -6.36 20.87
CA ALA A 103 -0.63 -6.90 19.53
C ALA A 103 0.24 -8.14 19.25
N ILE A 104 1.33 -8.32 20.01
CA ILE A 104 2.21 -9.49 19.85
C ILE A 104 1.55 -10.71 20.49
N ASP A 105 0.93 -10.53 21.67
CA ASP A 105 0.21 -11.60 22.36
C ASP A 105 -0.99 -12.11 21.54
N ASP A 106 -1.65 -11.24 20.77
CA ASP A 106 -2.76 -11.63 19.86
C ASP A 106 -2.30 -12.45 18.64
N ILE A 107 -0.99 -12.43 18.31
CA ILE A 107 -0.43 -13.10 17.13
C ILE A 107 0.21 -14.46 17.49
N LEU A 108 0.66 -14.63 18.74
CA LEU A 108 1.29 -15.85 19.27
C LEU A 108 0.25 -16.90 19.68
#